data_AF-A0AAV2B470-F1
#
_entry.id   AF-A0AAV2B470-F1
#
_cell.length_a   1.000
_cell.length_b   1.000
_cell.length_c   1.000
_cell.angle_alpha   90.00
_cell.angle_beta   90.00
_cell.angle_gamma   90.00
#
_symmetry.space_group_name_H-M   'P 1'
#
loop_
_entity.id
_entity.type
_entity.pdbx_description
1 polymer ?
#
loop_
_entity_poly.entity_id
_entity_poly.type
_entity_poly.pdbx_seq_one_letter_code
_entity_poly.pdbx_strand_id
1 'polypeptide(L)'
;MRSKCIYLPENEAERLEVSRNFFGICGFPCVFGALDCTHIPIVSPGGSKAELFRNRKVFFSLNVQTLSNADLYIRNIVARWPGKFHDSIIFEHSSLRAKFETVAIPPKYHLVGDNGYGCSTYMLTPFLNPRTQSERRYNYSHIRTQEMLWRGNMVYGKSAFLACRQT
;
A
#
# COMPACT_ATOMS: atom_id res chain seq x y z
N MET A 1 -2.54 9.61 24.41
CA MET A 1 -1.87 10.34 23.31
C MET A 1 -2.18 9.62 22.00
N ARG A 2 -3.01 10.19 21.11
CA ARG A 2 -3.14 9.68 19.73
C ARG A 2 -1.83 9.99 19.00
N SER A 3 -1.18 8.98 18.43
CA SER A 3 -0.03 9.14 17.55
C SER A 3 -0.45 10.01 16.35
N LYS A 4 0.05 11.25 16.30
CA LYS A 4 -0.33 12.30 15.35
C LYS A 4 0.04 12.01 13.87
N CYS A 5 0.61 10.84 13.55
CA CYS A 5 1.39 10.69 12.32
C CYS A 5 0.83 9.67 11.32
N ILE A 6 -0.05 8.75 11.72
CA ILE A 6 -0.58 7.70 10.83
C ILE A 6 -2.09 7.54 11.07
N TYR A 7 -2.89 8.16 10.22
CA TYR A 7 -4.36 8.05 10.26
C TYR A 7 -4.94 8.06 8.85
N LEU A 8 -6.03 7.32 8.66
CA LEU A 8 -6.78 7.36 7.41
C LEU A 8 -7.57 8.66 7.31
N PRO A 9 -7.81 9.19 6.09
CA PRO A 9 -8.75 10.29 5.87
C PRO A 9 -10.13 9.98 6.46
N GLU A 10 -10.55 10.75 7.47
CA GLU A 10 -11.75 10.43 8.26
C GLU A 10 -13.02 10.98 7.60
N ASN A 11 -12.95 12.20 7.10
CA ASN A 11 -14.07 12.92 6.51
C ASN A 11 -13.92 13.10 4.99
N GLU A 12 -15.00 13.54 4.35
CA GLU A 12 -15.05 13.70 2.90
C GLU A 12 -14.08 14.77 2.38
N ALA A 13 -13.82 15.83 3.13
CA ALA A 13 -12.89 16.88 2.70
C ALA A 13 -11.45 16.35 2.61
N GLU A 14 -11.00 15.61 3.62
CA GLU A 14 -9.67 14.97 3.62
C GLU A 14 -9.53 13.94 2.48
N ARG A 15 -10.60 13.17 2.21
CA ARG A 15 -10.59 12.18 1.12
C ARG A 15 -10.52 12.84 -0.24
N LEU A 16 -11.26 13.94 -0.43
CA LEU A 16 -11.23 14.74 -1.65
C LEU A 16 -9.86 15.37 -1.86
N GLU A 17 -9.23 15.87 -0.80
CA GLU A 17 -7.88 16.42 -0.84
C GLU A 17 -6.87 15.36 -1.31
N VAL A 18 -6.86 14.18 -0.70
CA VAL A 18 -5.98 13.07 -1.11
C VAL A 18 -6.19 12.70 -2.58
N SER A 19 -7.45 12.55 -3.00
CA SER A 19 -7.81 12.25 -4.39
C SER A 19 -7.33 13.34 -5.38
N ARG A 20 -7.49 14.61 -5.02
CA ARG A 20 -7.01 15.74 -5.84
C ARG A 20 -5.50 15.76 -5.96
N ASN A 21 -4.77 15.45 -4.89
CA ASN A 21 -3.30 15.41 -4.91
C ASN A 21 -2.81 14.29 -5.84
N PHE A 22 -3.41 13.09 -5.77
CA PHE A 22 -3.10 12.01 -6.72
C PHE A 22 -3.43 12.40 -8.16
N PHE A 23 -4.57 13.06 -8.38
CA PHE A 23 -4.95 13.51 -9.71
C PHE A 23 -3.97 14.56 -10.26
N GLY A 24 -3.54 15.52 -9.45
CA GLY A 24 -2.59 16.56 -9.85
C GLY A 24 -1.21 16.02 -10.23
N ILE A 25 -0.73 14.97 -9.54
CA ILE A 25 0.61 14.41 -9.78
C ILE A 25 0.60 13.33 -10.86
N CYS A 26 -0.39 12.43 -10.81
CA CYS A 26 -0.41 11.20 -11.61
C CYS A 26 -1.54 11.15 -12.64
N GLY A 27 -2.50 12.08 -12.59
CA GLY A 27 -3.68 12.05 -13.47
C GLY A 27 -4.65 10.91 -13.15
N PHE A 28 -4.60 10.36 -11.92
CA PHE A 28 -5.47 9.26 -11.49
C PHE A 28 -6.56 9.80 -10.54
N PRO A 29 -7.84 9.81 -10.94
CA PRO A 29 -8.92 10.38 -10.13
C PRO A 29 -9.35 9.45 -9.00
N CYS A 30 -9.94 9.98 -7.94
CA CYS A 30 -10.61 9.22 -6.87
C CYS A 30 -9.74 8.21 -6.10
N VAL A 31 -8.42 8.38 -6.15
CA VAL A 31 -7.49 7.53 -5.40
C VAL A 31 -7.57 7.91 -3.90
N PHE A 32 -7.88 6.92 -3.06
CA PHE A 32 -7.87 7.04 -1.60
C PHE A 32 -6.46 6.92 -1.01
N GLY A 33 -5.61 6.18 -1.71
CA GLY A 33 -4.24 5.91 -1.34
C GLY A 33 -3.68 4.80 -2.22
N ALA A 34 -2.37 4.71 -2.26
CA ALA A 34 -1.69 3.67 -3.01
C ALA A 34 -1.09 2.67 -2.02
N LEU A 35 -1.30 1.38 -2.29
CA LEU A 35 -1.00 0.27 -1.40
C LEU A 35 0.24 -0.46 -1.93
N ASP A 36 1.20 -0.69 -1.04
CA ASP A 36 2.42 -1.45 -1.37
C ASP A 36 2.91 -2.22 -0.14
N CYS A 37 3.64 -3.30 -0.41
CA CYS A 37 4.27 -4.14 0.59
C CYS A 37 5.79 -4.04 0.51
N THR A 38 6.44 -3.94 1.66
CA THR A 38 7.89 -3.90 1.76
C THR A 38 8.41 -4.95 2.72
N HIS A 39 9.47 -5.66 2.31
CA HIS A 39 10.14 -6.63 3.17
C HIS A 39 11.16 -5.93 4.05
N ILE A 40 10.90 -5.90 5.36
CA ILE A 40 11.84 -5.42 6.36
C ILE A 40 12.70 -6.59 6.82
N PRO A 41 14.03 -6.56 6.58
CA PRO A 41 14.92 -7.64 7.01
C PRO A 41 14.88 -7.82 8.53
N ILE A 42 14.90 -9.07 8.96
CA ILE A 42 15.04 -9.43 10.38
C ILE A 42 16.15 -10.48 10.52
N VAL A 43 16.66 -10.61 11.74
CA VAL A 43 17.44 -11.80 12.11
C VAL A 43 16.51 -13.01 12.10
N SER A 44 17.04 -14.19 11.76
CA SER A 44 16.28 -15.43 11.87
C SER A 44 15.63 -15.52 13.25
N PRO A 45 14.30 -15.67 13.35
CA PRO A 45 13.65 -15.80 14.64
C PRO A 45 13.92 -17.15 15.31
N GLY A 46 14.59 -18.07 14.61
CA GLY A 46 14.89 -19.41 15.11
C GLY A 46 13.66 -20.30 15.27
N GLY A 47 13.89 -21.53 15.72
CA GLY A 47 12.84 -22.52 15.97
C GLY A 47 12.15 -23.05 14.71
N SER A 48 11.11 -23.87 14.92
CA SER A 48 10.38 -24.58 13.85
C SER A 48 9.61 -23.67 12.89
N LYS A 49 9.42 -22.39 13.24
CA LYS A 49 8.65 -21.41 12.45
C LYS A 49 9.53 -20.42 11.68
N ALA A 50 10.86 -20.50 11.77
CA ALA A 50 11.77 -19.56 11.10
C ALA A 50 11.52 -19.44 9.60
N GLU A 51 11.22 -20.56 8.94
CA GLU A 51 10.96 -20.61 7.49
C GLU A 51 9.68 -19.86 7.06
N LEU A 52 8.78 -19.51 7.98
CA LEU A 52 7.65 -18.62 7.66
C LEU A 52 8.13 -17.19 7.38
N PHE A 53 9.29 -16.79 7.90
CA PHE A 53 9.83 -15.45 7.71
C PHE A 53 10.75 -15.36 6.49
N ARG A 54 11.13 -16.49 5.88
CA ARG A 54 11.95 -16.51 4.68
C ARG A 54 11.11 -16.05 3.48
N ASN A 55 11.55 -14.98 2.82
CA ASN A 55 10.91 -14.48 1.61
C ASN A 55 11.48 -15.11 0.33
N ARG A 56 10.92 -14.74 -0.83
CA ARG A 56 11.35 -15.22 -2.16
C ARG A 56 12.79 -14.82 -2.53
N LYS A 57 13.34 -13.80 -1.88
CA LYS A 57 14.74 -13.35 -2.02
C LYS A 57 15.67 -14.07 -1.03
N VAL A 58 15.19 -15.13 -0.37
CA VAL A 58 15.96 -16.05 0.47
C VAL A 58 16.51 -15.41 1.75
N PHE A 59 15.96 -14.28 2.19
CA PHE A 59 16.28 -13.67 3.51
C PHE A 59 15.07 -13.65 4.44
N PHE A 60 15.32 -13.58 5.76
CA PHE A 60 14.26 -13.48 6.76
C PHE A 60 13.73 -12.04 6.83
N SER A 61 12.41 -11.88 6.77
CA SER A 61 11.78 -10.57 6.79
C SER A 61 10.40 -10.59 7.43
N LEU A 62 9.96 -9.41 7.86
CA LEU A 62 8.55 -9.09 8.00
C LEU A 62 8.06 -8.49 6.68
N ASN A 63 6.94 -8.95 6.18
CA ASN A 63 6.24 -8.30 5.07
C ASN A 63 5.31 -7.23 5.66
N VAL A 64 5.61 -5.97 5.35
CA VAL A 64 4.93 -4.79 5.90
C VAL A 64 4.12 -4.13 4.80
N GLN A 65 2.80 -4.13 4.94
CA GLN A 65 1.90 -3.39 4.07
C GLN A 65 1.80 -1.94 4.53
N THR A 66 1.83 -1.03 3.57
CA THR A 66 1.64 0.40 3.80
C THR A 66 0.63 0.97 2.80
N LEU A 67 -0.22 1.86 3.29
CA LEU A 67 -1.02 2.76 2.46
C LEU A 67 -0.39 4.14 2.52
N SER A 68 -0.05 4.73 1.38
CA SER A 68 0.49 6.08 1.33
C SER A 68 -0.41 7.02 0.55
N ASN A 69 -0.38 8.31 0.90
CA ASN A 69 -1.00 9.37 0.10
C ASN A 69 -0.05 9.87 -0.99
N ALA A 70 -0.53 10.84 -1.77
CA ALA A 70 0.21 11.48 -2.85
C ALA A 70 1.36 12.38 -2.38
N ASP A 71 1.61 12.52 -1.08
CA ASP A 71 2.77 13.22 -0.51
C ASP A 71 3.78 12.22 0.10
N LEU A 72 3.59 10.93 -0.18
CA LEU A 72 4.37 9.82 0.37
C LEU A 72 4.22 9.61 1.88
N TYR A 73 3.25 10.24 2.54
CA TYR A 73 2.98 9.96 3.95
C TYR A 73 2.25 8.63 4.13
N ILE A 74 2.73 7.81 5.06
CA ILE A 74 2.09 6.55 5.45
C ILE A 74 0.81 6.89 6.24
N ARG A 75 -0.34 6.47 5.71
CA ARG A 75 -1.67 6.68 6.30
C ARG A 75 -2.24 5.42 6.97
N ASN A 76 -1.71 4.25 6.63
CA ASN A 76 -1.99 2.99 7.30
C ASN A 76 -0.81 2.03 7.16
N ILE A 77 -0.60 1.19 8.18
CA ILE A 77 0.49 0.20 8.21
C ILE A 77 0.02 -1.11 8.84
N VAL A 78 0.44 -2.23 8.25
CA VAL A 78 0.29 -3.58 8.80
C VAL A 78 1.65 -4.27 8.79
N ALA A 79 2.30 -4.37 9.96
CA ALA A 79 3.69 -4.83 10.10
C ALA A 79 3.84 -6.17 10.83
N ARG A 80 2.82 -7.03 10.77
CA ARG A 80 2.74 -8.27 11.59
C ARG A 80 2.90 -9.58 10.80
N TRP A 81 3.15 -9.51 9.50
CA TRP A 81 3.13 -10.69 8.63
C TRP A 81 4.53 -11.23 8.35
N PRO A 82 4.74 -12.56 8.44
CA PRO A 82 6.00 -13.17 8.04
C PRO A 82 6.29 -13.00 6.54
N GLY A 83 7.58 -12.92 6.18
CA GLY A 83 8.06 -12.69 4.80
C GLY A 83 7.64 -13.71 3.75
N LYS A 84 7.11 -14.88 4.14
CA LYS A 84 6.58 -15.87 3.20
C LYS A 84 5.19 -15.50 2.65
N PHE A 85 4.42 -14.68 3.35
CA PHE A 85 3.05 -14.36 2.97
C PHE A 85 2.99 -13.36 1.83
N HIS A 86 2.06 -13.58 0.92
CA HIS A 86 1.80 -12.71 -0.23
C HIS A 86 1.05 -11.45 0.19
N ASP A 87 1.25 -10.37 -0.57
CA ASP A 87 0.69 -9.05 -0.28
C ASP A 87 -0.84 -9.03 -0.27
N SER A 88 -1.45 -9.81 -1.15
CA SER A 88 -2.89 -10.02 -1.20
C SER A 88 -3.46 -10.58 0.10
N ILE A 89 -2.77 -11.53 0.73
CA ILE A 89 -3.18 -12.12 2.02
C ILE A 89 -3.15 -11.06 3.13
N ILE A 90 -2.13 -10.21 3.13
CA ILE A 90 -2.01 -9.13 4.12
C ILE A 90 -3.19 -8.16 3.97
N PHE A 91 -3.52 -7.79 2.73
CA PHE A 91 -4.68 -6.94 2.46
C PHE A 91 -6.01 -7.61 2.83
N GLU A 92 -6.17 -8.89 2.52
CA GLU A 92 -7.36 -9.69 2.83
C GLU A 92 -7.72 -9.64 4.32
N HIS A 93 -6.70 -9.66 5.18
CA HIS A 93 -6.80 -9.61 6.63
C HIS A 93 -6.54 -8.22 7.24
N SER A 94 -6.56 -7.17 6.44
CA SER A 94 -6.34 -5.78 6.88
C SER A 94 -7.66 -5.12 7.34
N SER A 95 -7.58 -4.24 8.34
CA SER A 95 -8.71 -3.37 8.70
C SER A 95 -9.07 -2.39 7.58
N LEU A 96 -8.11 -2.08 6.70
CA LEU A 96 -8.31 -1.23 5.54
C LEU A 96 -9.32 -1.88 4.57
N ARG A 97 -9.13 -3.15 4.22
CA ARG A 97 -10.09 -3.89 3.40
C ARG A 97 -11.47 -3.91 4.04
N ALA A 98 -11.57 -4.20 5.34
CA ALA A 98 -12.85 -4.21 6.04
C ALA A 98 -13.60 -2.87 5.93
N LYS A 99 -12.89 -1.73 5.96
CA LYS A 99 -13.49 -0.39 5.77
C LYS A 99 -14.06 -0.17 4.36
N PHE A 100 -13.46 -0.76 3.33
CA PHE A 100 -14.01 -0.72 1.97
C PHE A 100 -15.23 -1.65 1.83
N GLU A 101 -15.14 -2.87 2.34
CA GLU A 101 -16.24 -3.86 2.30
C GLU A 101 -17.48 -3.40 3.07
N THR A 102 -17.28 -2.73 4.21
CA THR A 102 -18.37 -2.19 5.04
C THR A 102 -18.85 -0.81 4.58
N VAL A 103 -18.31 -0.27 3.48
CA VAL A 103 -18.68 1.03 2.92
C VAL A 103 -18.44 2.20 3.90
N ALA A 104 -17.57 2.00 4.90
CA ALA A 104 -17.07 3.10 5.74
C ALA A 104 -16.23 4.10 4.90
N ILE A 105 -15.62 3.59 3.82
CA ILE A 105 -15.07 4.39 2.73
C ILE A 105 -16.08 4.35 1.56
N PRO A 106 -16.55 5.50 1.06
CA PRO A 106 -17.53 5.56 -0.01
C PRO A 106 -17.04 4.86 -1.30
N PRO A 107 -17.92 4.18 -2.03
CA PRO A 107 -17.57 3.31 -3.16
C PRO A 107 -17.06 4.06 -4.41
N LYS A 108 -17.00 5.40 -4.35
CA LYS A 108 -16.36 6.21 -5.39
C LYS A 108 -14.83 6.22 -5.29
N TYR A 109 -14.30 5.90 -4.11
CA TYR A 109 -12.86 5.91 -3.84
C TYR A 109 -12.27 4.51 -4.06
N HIS A 110 -11.01 4.47 -4.48
CA HIS A 110 -10.30 3.20 -4.68
C HIS A 110 -8.83 3.28 -4.26
N LEU A 111 -8.26 2.11 -4.03
CA LEU A 111 -6.84 1.87 -3.82
C LEU A 111 -6.17 1.59 -5.16
N VAL A 112 -4.92 2.00 -5.27
CA VAL A 112 -4.04 1.62 -6.38
C VAL A 112 -3.03 0.60 -5.85
N GLY A 113 -3.08 -0.63 -6.34
CA GLY A 113 -2.17 -1.73 -5.98
C GLY A 113 -1.44 -2.28 -7.20
N ASP A 114 -0.39 -3.06 -6.97
CA ASP A 114 0.31 -3.77 -8.04
C ASP A 114 -0.45 -5.05 -8.48
N ASN A 115 0.14 -5.81 -9.40
CA ASN A 115 -0.44 -7.08 -9.88
C ASN A 115 -0.42 -8.23 -8.85
N GLY A 116 0.20 -8.02 -7.68
CA GLY A 116 0.15 -8.97 -6.57
C GLY A 116 -1.21 -8.98 -5.87
N TYR A 117 -2.02 -7.94 -6.07
CA TYR A 117 -3.39 -7.85 -5.56
C TYR A 117 -4.42 -8.32 -6.60
N GLY A 118 -5.60 -8.74 -6.12
CA GLY A 118 -6.76 -9.00 -6.97
C GLY A 118 -7.48 -7.69 -7.31
N CYS A 119 -7.79 -7.47 -8.59
CA CYS A 119 -8.59 -6.33 -9.02
C CYS A 119 -10.03 -6.45 -8.48
N SER A 120 -10.57 -5.35 -7.94
CA SER A 120 -11.92 -5.27 -7.39
C SER A 120 -12.53 -3.88 -7.59
N THR A 121 -13.74 -3.65 -7.07
CA THR A 121 -14.41 -2.34 -7.11
C THR A 121 -13.64 -1.24 -6.37
N TYR A 122 -12.74 -1.61 -5.46
CA TYR A 122 -11.96 -0.68 -4.64
C TYR A 122 -10.45 -0.96 -4.67
N MET A 123 -9.98 -1.98 -5.39
CA MET A 123 -8.57 -2.29 -5.59
C MET A 123 -8.26 -2.31 -7.08
N LEU A 124 -7.59 -1.27 -7.57
CA LEU A 124 -7.26 -1.12 -8.98
C LEU A 124 -5.83 -1.55 -9.26
N THR A 125 -5.68 -2.52 -10.16
CA THR A 125 -4.38 -3.07 -10.61
C THR A 125 -4.16 -2.73 -12.09
N PRO A 126 -2.91 -2.71 -12.59
CA PRO A 126 -2.66 -2.37 -13.98
C PRO A 126 -3.14 -3.50 -14.92
N PHE A 127 -3.51 -3.15 -16.15
CA PHE A 127 -3.74 -4.15 -17.20
C PHE A 127 -2.41 -4.81 -17.57
N LEU A 128 -2.34 -6.14 -17.54
CA LEU A 128 -1.13 -6.86 -17.96
C LEU A 128 -0.82 -6.68 -19.45
N ASN A 129 -1.86 -6.64 -20.28
CA ASN A 129 -1.75 -6.55 -21.74
C ASN A 129 -2.71 -5.48 -22.30
N PRO A 130 -2.36 -4.17 -22.18
CA PRO A 130 -3.23 -3.08 -22.65
C PRO A 130 -3.30 -3.05 -24.18
N ARG A 131 -4.49 -3.29 -24.73
CA ARG A 131 -4.79 -3.32 -26.17
C ARG A 131 -5.37 -2.02 -26.68
N THR A 132 -6.23 -1.36 -25.89
CA THR A 132 -6.89 -0.13 -26.28
C THR A 132 -6.13 1.13 -25.84
N GLN A 133 -6.40 2.28 -26.47
CA GLN A 133 -5.80 3.53 -26.03
C GLN A 133 -6.24 3.92 -24.60
N SER A 134 -7.48 3.59 -24.22
CA SER A 134 -8.00 3.81 -22.88
C SER A 134 -7.26 2.98 -21.83
N GLU A 135 -6.99 1.70 -22.09
CA GLU A 135 -6.20 0.84 -21.20
C GLU A 135 -4.75 1.34 -21.07
N ARG A 136 -4.15 1.82 -22.16
CA ARG A 136 -2.81 2.43 -22.13
C ARG A 136 -2.77 3.70 -21.30
N ARG A 137 -3.78 4.58 -21.44
CA ARG A 137 -3.90 5.80 -20.61
C ARG A 137 -4.12 5.47 -19.14
N TYR A 138 -4.97 4.49 -18.85
CA TYR A 138 -5.16 3.98 -17.50
C TYR A 138 -3.84 3.46 -16.91
N ASN A 139 -3.13 2.57 -17.62
CA ASN A 139 -1.86 2.05 -17.16
C ASN A 139 -0.81 3.14 -16.99
N TYR A 140 -0.79 4.15 -17.87
CA TYR A 140 0.13 5.28 -17.74
C TYR A 140 -0.09 6.03 -16.40
N SER A 141 -1.33 6.38 -16.06
CA SER A 141 -1.64 7.02 -14.78
C SER A 141 -1.40 6.08 -13.58
N HIS A 142 -1.72 4.78 -13.74
CA HIS A 142 -1.53 3.75 -12.72
C HIS A 142 -0.05 3.58 -12.36
N ILE A 143 0.79 3.36 -13.38
CA ILE A 143 2.23 3.18 -13.25
C ILE A 143 2.86 4.41 -12.59
N ARG A 144 2.47 5.64 -12.99
CA ARG A 144 2.98 6.85 -12.33
C ARG A 144 2.65 6.92 -10.84
N THR A 145 1.45 6.45 -10.47
CA THR A 145 1.03 6.36 -9.06
C THR A 145 1.84 5.32 -8.29
N GLN A 146 2.14 4.18 -8.89
CA GLN A 146 2.98 3.12 -8.31
C GLN A 146 4.47 3.49 -8.25
N GLU A 147 5.03 4.11 -9.30
CA GLU A 147 6.43 4.58 -9.31
C GLU A 147 6.69 5.62 -8.21
N MET A 148 5.70 6.46 -7.93
CA MET A 148 5.76 7.41 -6.83
C MET A 148 5.96 6.68 -5.49
N LEU A 149 5.18 5.63 -5.23
CA LEU A 149 5.35 4.79 -4.05
C LEU A 149 6.70 4.12 -4.00
N TRP A 150 7.16 3.52 -5.10
CA TRP A 150 8.45 2.83 -5.15
C TRP A 150 9.60 3.77 -4.82
N ARG A 151 9.57 5.01 -5.34
CA ARG A 151 10.54 6.06 -5.00
C ARG A 151 10.47 6.42 -3.51
N GLY A 152 9.28 6.53 -2.93
CA GLY A 152 9.10 6.73 -1.49
C GLY A 152 9.62 5.57 -0.65
N ASN A 153 9.33 4.33 -1.04
CA ASN A 153 9.74 3.13 -0.33
C ASN A 153 11.26 2.89 -0.38
N MET A 154 11.96 3.34 -1.42
CA MET A 154 13.43 3.40 -1.41
C MET A 154 13.98 4.37 -0.34
N VAL A 155 13.27 5.48 -0.06
CA VAL A 155 13.64 6.44 0.98
C VAL A 155 13.31 5.88 2.38
N TYR A 156 12.14 5.26 2.55
CA TYR A 156 11.71 4.68 3.83
C TYR A 156 12.44 3.40 4.20
N GLY A 157 12.87 2.58 3.23
CA GLY A 157 13.66 1.37 3.45
C GLY A 157 15.03 1.65 4.09
N LYS A 158 15.55 2.88 4.01
CA LYS A 158 16.75 3.32 4.72
C LYS A 158 16.48 4.09 6.02
N SER A 159 15.34 4.79 6.13
CA SER A 159 15.15 5.82 7.16
C SER A 159 13.95 5.64 8.10
N ALA A 160 12.93 4.83 7.74
CA ALA A 160 11.66 4.79 8.49
C ALA A 160 11.74 4.09 9.86
N PHE A 161 12.72 3.21 10.07
CA PHE A 161 12.79 2.44 11.32
C PHE A 161 13.48 3.16 12.48
N LEU A 162 14.15 4.30 12.23
CA LEU A 162 14.69 5.12 13.32
C LEU A 162 13.59 5.84 14.11
N ALA A 163 12.40 6.06 13.51
CA ALA A 163 11.30 6.76 14.18
C ALA A 163 10.39 5.85 15.03
N CYS A 164 10.41 4.52 14.83
CA CYS A 164 9.55 3.58 15.56
C CYS A 164 10.26 2.85 16.72
N ARG A 165 11.49 3.26 17.07
CA ARG A 165 12.26 2.74 18.22
C ARG A 165 12.14 3.59 19.50
N GLN A 166 11.29 4.61 19.50
CA GLN A 166 11.07 5.48 20.68
C GLN A 166 9.58 5.62 20.99
N THR A 167 8.97 4.53 21.47
CA THR A 167 7.82 4.57 22.39
C THR A 167 7.84 3.32 23.24
#